data_AF-A0A0N9WWR9-F1
#
_entry.id   AF-A0A0N9WWR9-F1
#
_cell.length_a   1.000
_cell.length_b   1.000
_cell.length_c   1.000
_cell.angle_alpha   90.00
_cell.angle_beta   90.00
_cell.angle_gamma   90.00
#
_symmetry.space_group_name_H-M   'P 1'
#
loop_
_entity.id
_entity.type
_entity.pdbx_description
1 polymer ?
#
loop_
_entity_poly.entity_id
_entity_poly.type
_entity_poly.pdbx_seq_one_letter_code
_entity_poly.pdbx_strand_id
1 'polypeptide(L)' 'MSNRQKYTVLIPFPTGGGHWSSVGQQLELLDVEASALRSAGRLELTSVLETSPITPAKKATIKKAE' A
#
# COMPACT_ATOMS: atom_id res chain seq x y z
N MET A 1 19.38 -5.45 11.95
CA MET A 1 18.82 -4.45 11.01
C MET A 1 17.37 -4.79 10.74
N SER A 2 16.43 -3.85 10.90
CA SER A 2 15.06 -4.06 10.45
C SER A 2 14.97 -3.78 8.96
N ASN A 3 14.78 -4.82 8.13
CA ASN A 3 14.63 -4.69 6.68
C ASN A 3 13.26 -4.04 6.36
N ARG A 4 13.18 -2.72 6.51
CA ARG A 4 12.04 -1.93 6.06
C ARG A 4 12.18 -1.69 4.56
N GLN A 5 11.09 -1.86 3.84
CA GLN A 5 11.05 -1.64 2.39
C GLN A 5 9.88 -0.71 2.07
N LYS A 6 9.97 -0.07 0.91
CA LYS A 6 8.89 0.78 0.40
C LYS A 6 7.86 -0.07 -0.32
N TYR A 7 6.63 0.05 0.16
CA TYR A 7 5.45 -0.59 -0.40
C TYR A 7 4.48 0.47 -0.88
N THR A 8 3.89 0.25 -2.04
CA THR A 8 2.80 1.07 -2.58
C THR A 8 1.48 0.38 -2.31
N VAL A 9 0.55 1.12 -1.71
CA VAL A 9 -0.79 0.63 -1.41
C VAL A 9 -1.61 0.55 -2.69
N LEU A 10 -2.12 -0.63 -3.00
CA LEU A 10 -3.00 -0.87 -4.15
C LEU A 10 -4.48 -0.77 -3.75
N ILE A 11 -4.82 -1.20 -2.53
CA ILE A 11 -6.19 -1.22 -2.01
C ILE A 11 -6.19 -0.57 -0.62
N PRO A 12 -7.11 0.38 -0.32
CA PRO A 12 -7.21 1.00 1.00
C PRO A 12 -7.40 -0.06 2.09
N PHE A 13 -6.72 0.11 3.21
CA PHE A 13 -6.85 -0.76 4.37
C PHE A 13 -6.74 0.07 5.66
N PRO A 14 -7.35 -0.40 6.77
CA PRO A 14 -7.23 0.27 8.05
C PRO A 14 -5.80 0.10 8.58
N THR A 15 -5.09 1.20 8.81
CA THR A 15 -3.74 1.20 9.39
C THR A 15 -3.75 1.21 10.91
N GLY A 16 -4.91 1.43 11.53
CA GLY A 16 -5.09 1.50 12.98
C GLY A 16 -5.45 2.90 13.46
N GLY A 17 -6.02 3.01 14.67
CA GLY A 17 -6.37 4.31 15.27
C GLY A 17 -7.44 5.13 14.53
N GLY A 18 -8.26 4.47 13.70
CA GLY A 18 -9.24 5.15 12.83
C GLY A 18 -8.65 5.68 11.52
N HIS A 19 -7.37 5.43 11.25
CA HIS A 19 -6.72 5.83 10.01
C HIS A 19 -6.86 4.76 8.92
N TRP A 20 -7.02 5.23 7.69
CA TRP A 20 -7.09 4.41 6.48
C TRP A 20 -5.96 4.81 5.54
N SER A 21 -5.34 3.81 4.92
CA SER A 21 -4.40 4.01 3.82
C SER A 21 -5.12 4.51 2.57
N SER A 22 -4.42 5.28 1.75
CA SER A 22 -4.89 5.72 0.43
C SER A 22 -4.26 4.88 -0.69
N VAL A 23 -5.00 4.65 -1.79
CA VAL A 23 -4.43 4.00 -2.99
C VAL A 23 -3.31 4.86 -3.57
N GLY A 24 -2.19 4.24 -3.91
CA GLY A 24 -0.97 4.89 -4.39
C GLY A 24 -0.11 5.50 -3.27
N GLN A 25 -0.54 5.40 -2.01
CA GLN A 25 0.28 5.83 -0.88
C GLN A 25 1.50 4.92 -0.75
N GLN A 26 2.67 5.52 -0.56
CA GLN A 26 3.90 4.80 -0.28
C GLN A 26 4.10 4.71 1.23
N LEU A 27 4.26 3.49 1.74
CA LEU A 27 4.48 3.19 3.15
C LEU A 27 5.80 2.43 3.30
N GLU A 28 6.57 2.79 4.32
CA GLU A 28 7.74 2.03 4.73
C GLU A 28 7.33 1.07 5.82
N LEU A 29 7.19 -0.21 5.45
CA LEU A 29 6.74 -1.27 6.33
C LEU A 29 7.83 -2.32 6.50
N LEU A 30 7.77 -3.04 7.62
CA LEU A 30 8.56 -4.26 7.77
C LEU A 30 8.01 -5.35 6.86
N ASP A 31 8.87 -6.21 6.37
CA ASP A 31 8.47 -7.34 5.52
C ASP A 31 7.41 -8.22 6.21
N VAL A 32 7.50 -8.42 7.53
CA VAL A 32 6.51 -9.17 8.31
C VAL A 32 5.13 -8.51 8.36
N GLU A 33 5.07 -7.17 8.45
CA GLU A 33 3.81 -6.42 8.44
C GLU A 33 3.22 -6.38 7.04
N ALA A 34 4.09 -6.15 6.05
CA ALA A 34 3.72 -6.10 4.64
C ALA A 34 3.33 -7.47 4.09
N SER A 35 3.87 -8.58 4.61
CA SER A 35 3.59 -9.94 4.12
C SER A 35 2.10 -10.29 4.20
N ALA A 36 1.43 -9.94 5.30
CA ALA A 36 -0.01 -10.13 5.45
C ALA A 36 -0.81 -9.28 4.45
N LEU A 37 -0.41 -8.01 4.27
CA LEU A 37 -1.08 -7.07 3.38
C LEU A 37 -0.83 -7.40 1.90
N ARG A 38 0.36 -7.89 1.55
CA ARG A 38 0.76 -8.33 0.21
C ARG A 38 0.07 -9.65 -0.16
N SER A 39 0.00 -10.60 0.77
CA SER A 39 -0.76 -11.85 0.58
C SER A 39 -2.25 -11.58 0.39
N ALA A 40 -2.78 -10.53 1.04
CA ALA A 40 -4.14 -10.04 0.81
C ALA A 40 -4.30 -9.18 -0.46
N GLY A 41 -3.24 -8.95 -1.23
CA GLY A 41 -3.26 -8.12 -2.44
C GLY A 41 -3.50 -6.63 -2.19
N ARG A 42 -3.31 -6.15 -0.96
CA ARG A 42 -3.61 -4.76 -0.56
C ARG A 42 -2.47 -3.77 -0.87
N LEU A 43 -1.24 -4.27 -0.93
CA LEU A 43 -0.05 -3.47 -1.25
C LEU A 43 0.99 -4.33 -1.96
N GLU A 44 1.93 -3.67 -2.63
CA GLU A 44 3.03 -4.31 -3.36
C GLU A 44 4.33 -3.52 -3.21
N LEU A 45 5.49 -4.15 -3.40
CA LEU A 45 6.79 -3.47 -3.34
C LEU A 45 6.87 -2.37 -4.41
N THR A 46 7.25 -1.16 -4.00
CA THR A 46 7.40 -0.03 -4.93
C THR A 46 8.42 -0.35 -6.02
N SER A 47 9.52 -1.02 -5.69
CA SER A 47 10.53 -1.44 -6.69
C SER A 47 9.99 -2.45 -7.71
N VAL A 48 8.99 -3.27 -7.33
CA VAL A 48 8.33 -4.20 -8.26
C VAL A 48 7.40 -3.44 -9.23
N LEU A 49 6.71 -2.42 -8.71
CA LEU A 49 5.94 -1.47 -9.52
C LEU A 49 6.81 -0.61 -10.46
N GLU A 50 8.01 -0.23 -10.02
CA GLU A 50 8.93 0.56 -10.85
C GLU A 50 9.56 -0.27 -11.96
N THR A 51 9.86 -1.56 -11.72
CA THR A 51 10.42 -2.44 -12.75
C THR A 51 9.38 -2.98 -13.73
N SER A 52 8.10 -2.97 -13.36
CA SER A 52 6.99 -3.39 -14.22
C SER A 52 6.05 -2.21 -14.38
N PRO A 53 6.13 -1.42 -15.47
CA PRO A 53 5.27 -0.25 -15.68
C PRO A 53 3.83 -0.68 -16.01
N ILE A 54 3.18 -1.41 -15.09
CA ILE A 54 1.74 -1.48 -15.02
C ILE A 54 1.30 -0.17 -14.38
N THR A 55 1.02 0.79 -15.25
CA THR A 55 0.37 2.09 -14.98
C THR A 55 -0.29 2.17 -13.60
N PRO A 56 0.13 3.10 -12.72
CA PRO A 56 -0.48 3.23 -11.41
C PRO A 56 -1.96 3.50 -11.62
N ALA A 57 -2.79 2.63 -11.05
CA ALA A 57 -4.23 2.78 -11.05
C ALA A 57 -4.57 4.13 -10.40
N LYS A 58 -4.75 5.14 -11.26
CA LYS A 58 -5.32 6.42 -10.90
C LYS A 58 -6.67 6.15 -10.25
N LYS A 59 -6.83 6.73 -9.07
CA LYS A 59 -8.09 7.24 -8.50
C LYS A 59 -8.93 6.21 -7.73
N ALA A 60 -8.74 6.19 -6.42
CA ALA A 60 -9.81 5.95 -5.45
C ALA A 60 -9.96 7.19 -4.57
N THR A 61 -10.60 8.22 -5.11
CA THR A 61 -11.19 9.31 -4.32
C THR A 61 -12.47 8.74 -3.71
N ILE A 62 -12.39 8.08 -2.56
CA ILE A 62 -13.60 7.74 -1.80
C ILE A 62 -13.93 8.99 -0.98
N LYS A 63 -14.90 9.76 -1.48
CA LYS A 63 -15.57 10.81 -0.73
C LYS A 63 -15.93 10.28 0.66
N LYS A 64 -15.49 10.98 1.71
CA LYS A 64 -16.18 11.00 3.00
C LYS A 64 -17.66 11.30 2.71
N ALA A 65 -18.52 10.32 2.94
CA ALA A 65 -19.95 10.57 3.09
C ALA A 65 -20.20 10.87 4.57
N GLU A 66 -20.90 11.98 4.74
CA GLU A 66 -21.50 12.62 5.92
C GLU A 66 -21.95 11.68 7.06
#